data_AF-Q6VTA9-F1
#
_entry.id   AF-Q6VTA9-F1
#
_cell.length_a   1.000
_cell.length_b   1.000
_cell.length_c   1.000
_cell.angle_alpha   90.00
_cell.angle_beta   90.00
_cell.angle_gamma   90.00
#
_symmetry.space_group_name_H-M   'P 1'
#
loop_
_entity.id
_entity.type
_entity.pdbx_description
1 polymer ?
#
loop_
_entity_poly.entity_id
_entity_poly.type
_entity_poly.pdbx_seq_one_letter_code
_entity_poly.pdbx_strand_id
1 'polypeptide(L)'
;CDWLLVGVKTTSNEQMAPLIALAAAQGAKVLLLQNGLDVEERLRPLLPDGLHLLGGLCFICVHRSSPGVIEHQAYGGVNIGYHSGPAADAEQRWVIVDESTALFHSAGLDSTAMPELELARWQKLVWNVPYNGLSVLLDSGVTALMSNADSRSMIEA
;
A
#
# COMPACT_ATOMS: atom_id res chain seq x y z
N CYS A 1 -13.56 3.71 14.72
CA CYS A 1 -12.62 2.59 14.54
C CYS A 1 -11.22 3.04 14.91
N ASP A 2 -10.45 2.21 15.60
CA ASP A 2 -9.04 2.48 15.94
C ASP A 2 -8.10 2.24 14.75
N TRP A 3 -8.49 1.34 13.85
CA TRP A 3 -7.80 1.03 12.59
C TRP A 3 -8.71 1.24 11.40
N LEU A 4 -8.18 1.88 10.35
CA LEU A 4 -8.85 2.04 9.05
C LEU A 4 -7.91 1.57 7.95
N LEU A 5 -8.25 0.45 7.32
CA LEU A 5 -7.52 -0.11 6.19
C LEU A 5 -8.09 0.46 4.89
N VAL A 6 -7.28 1.22 4.14
CA VAL A 6 -7.72 1.90 2.92
C VAL A 6 -7.18 1.18 1.69
N GLY A 7 -8.07 0.46 1.00
CA GLY A 7 -7.76 -0.30 -0.22
C GLY A 7 -8.50 0.19 -1.48
N VAL A 8 -9.16 1.35 -1.44
CA VAL A 8 -9.79 1.93 -2.63
C VAL A 8 -8.73 2.33 -3.68
N LYS A 9 -9.15 2.63 -4.91
CA LYS A 9 -8.22 3.22 -5.90
C LYS A 9 -7.78 4.61 -5.45
N THR A 10 -6.53 4.97 -5.72
CA THR A 10 -5.95 6.28 -5.36
C THR A 10 -6.71 7.46 -5.97
N THR A 11 -7.36 7.24 -7.11
CA THR A 11 -8.26 8.21 -7.77
C THR A 11 -9.48 8.61 -6.93
N SER A 12 -9.77 7.88 -5.85
CA SER A 12 -10.90 8.14 -4.96
C SER A 12 -10.49 8.74 -3.62
N ASN A 13 -9.21 9.06 -3.41
CA ASN A 13 -8.69 9.50 -2.11
C ASN A 13 -9.38 10.76 -1.58
N GLU A 14 -9.60 11.76 -2.44
CA GLU A 14 -10.29 13.00 -2.06
C GLU A 14 -11.72 12.74 -1.57
N GLN A 15 -12.44 11.84 -2.24
CA GLN A 15 -13.81 11.47 -1.87
C GLN A 15 -13.86 10.62 -0.59
N MET A 16 -12.78 9.88 -0.31
CA MET A 16 -12.70 9.03 0.87
C MET A 16 -12.28 9.77 2.13
N ALA A 17 -11.55 10.89 2.03
CA ALA A 17 -11.04 11.60 3.20
C ALA A 17 -12.13 11.99 4.23
N PRO A 18 -13.32 12.52 3.84
CA PRO A 18 -14.41 12.79 4.78
C PRO A 18 -14.94 11.52 5.47
N LEU A 19 -14.99 10.39 4.76
CA LEU A 19 -15.47 9.12 5.31
C LEU A 19 -14.46 8.53 6.30
N ILE A 20 -13.17 8.66 6.02
CA ILE A 20 -12.09 8.28 6.93
C ILE A 20 -12.21 9.10 8.22
N ALA A 21 -12.36 10.43 8.10
CA ALA A 21 -12.51 11.31 9.26
C ALA A 21 -13.75 10.99 10.10
N LEU A 22 -14.88 10.64 9.46
CA LEU A 22 -16.12 10.29 10.15
C LEU A 22 -16.02 8.94 10.89
N ALA A 23 -15.32 7.97 10.32
CA ALA A 23 -15.21 6.63 10.89
C ALA A 23 -14.07 6.50 11.93
N ALA A 24 -13.11 7.42 11.92
CA ALA A 24 -11.93 7.37 12.78
C ALA A 24 -12.26 7.73 14.24
N ALA A 25 -11.77 6.91 15.17
CA ALA A 25 -11.67 7.32 16.57
C ALA A 25 -10.53 8.34 16.75
N GLN A 26 -10.50 9.02 17.90
CA GLN A 26 -9.38 9.90 18.23
C GLN A 26 -8.07 9.09 18.30
N GLY A 27 -7.03 9.55 17.60
CA GLY A 27 -5.74 8.83 17.56
C GLY A 27 -5.76 7.57 16.70
N ALA A 28 -6.79 7.37 15.85
CA ALA A 28 -6.86 6.19 15.00
C ALA A 28 -5.70 6.13 13.98
N LYS A 29 -5.39 4.90 13.56
CA LYS A 29 -4.39 4.59 12.54
C LYS A 29 -5.07 4.34 11.20
N VAL A 30 -4.71 5.15 10.21
CA VAL A 30 -5.13 5.02 8.81
C VAL A 30 -3.98 4.36 8.04
N LEU A 31 -4.18 3.14 7.58
CA LEU A 31 -3.18 2.38 6.84
C LEU A 31 -3.56 2.30 5.35
N LEU A 32 -2.75 2.92 4.50
CA LEU A 32 -2.95 2.92 3.05
C LEU A 32 -2.33 1.69 2.40
N LEU A 33 -3.16 0.77 1.92
CA LEU A 33 -2.75 -0.47 1.23
C LEU A 33 -2.68 -0.30 -0.29
N GLN A 34 -2.59 0.95 -0.75
CA GLN A 34 -2.70 1.34 -2.15
C GLN A 34 -1.34 1.23 -2.85
N ASN A 35 -1.34 0.98 -4.16
CA ASN A 35 -0.14 1.12 -5.00
C ASN A 35 0.06 2.58 -5.41
N GLY A 36 1.30 2.97 -5.69
CA GLY A 36 1.66 4.29 -6.19
C GLY A 36 2.79 4.94 -5.41
N LEU A 37 3.13 6.17 -5.82
CA LEU A 37 4.03 7.09 -5.13
C LEU A 37 3.21 8.26 -4.58
N ASP A 38 3.71 8.90 -3.51
CA ASP A 38 3.11 10.10 -2.89
C ASP A 38 1.65 9.96 -2.47
N VAL A 39 1.18 8.73 -2.25
CA VAL A 39 -0.23 8.48 -1.93
C VAL A 39 -0.56 9.06 -0.56
N GLU A 40 0.34 8.86 0.40
CA GLU A 40 0.27 9.41 1.75
C GLU A 40 0.39 10.94 1.73
N GLU A 41 1.35 11.48 0.99
CA GLU A 41 1.59 12.93 0.86
C GLU A 41 0.35 13.66 0.31
N ARG A 42 -0.35 13.07 -0.68
CA ARG A 42 -1.56 13.64 -1.25
C ARG A 42 -2.77 13.53 -0.33
N LEU A 43 -2.87 12.46 0.45
CA LEU A 43 -4.01 12.24 1.35
C LEU A 43 -3.87 13.02 2.66
N ARG A 44 -2.65 13.17 3.18
CA ARG A 44 -2.39 13.78 4.50
C ARG A 44 -3.05 15.14 4.70
N PRO A 45 -3.01 16.11 3.76
CA PRO A 45 -3.64 17.41 3.93
C PRO A 45 -5.17 17.35 4.06
N LEU A 46 -5.78 16.23 3.68
CA LEU A 46 -7.24 16.02 3.71
C LEU A 46 -7.71 15.34 5.00
N LEU A 47 -6.79 14.89 5.85
CA LEU A 47 -7.08 14.13 7.06
C LEU A 47 -6.85 14.98 8.33
N PRO A 48 -7.67 14.80 9.38
CA PRO A 48 -7.44 15.47 10.67
C PRO A 48 -6.06 15.18 11.28
N ASP A 49 -5.38 16.20 11.81
CA ASP A 49 -4.00 16.10 12.34
C ASP A 49 -3.85 15.06 13.48
N GLY A 50 -4.92 14.79 14.21
CA GLY A 50 -4.95 13.78 15.27
C GLY A 50 -4.92 12.33 14.79
N LEU A 51 -4.96 12.08 13.48
CA LEU A 51 -4.88 10.73 12.92
C LEU A 51 -3.44 10.36 12.56
N HIS A 52 -3.05 9.13 12.88
CA HIS A 52 -1.82 8.54 12.38
C HIS A 52 -2.03 8.02 10.96
N LEU A 53 -1.13 8.35 10.05
CA LEU A 53 -1.12 7.88 8.67
C LEU A 53 0.08 6.97 8.46
N LEU A 54 -0.19 5.79 7.92
CA LEU A 54 0.80 4.76 7.61
C LEU A 54 0.65 4.33 6.15
N GLY A 55 1.77 3.94 5.56
CA GLY A 55 1.82 3.31 4.26
C GLY A 55 2.04 1.81 4.37
N GLY A 56 1.22 1.04 3.67
CA GLY A 56 1.32 -0.41 3.55
C GLY A 56 1.62 -0.83 2.12
N LEU A 57 2.68 -1.63 1.95
CA LEU A 57 3.11 -2.20 0.69
C LEU A 57 2.70 -3.66 0.63
N CYS A 58 1.56 -3.92 -0.02
CA CYS A 58 1.07 -5.29 -0.23
C CYS A 58 1.82 -5.96 -1.39
N PHE A 59 2.45 -7.09 -1.13
CA PHE A 59 2.97 -8.00 -2.14
C PHE A 59 1.98 -9.15 -2.25
N ILE A 60 1.02 -9.03 -3.16
CA ILE A 60 -0.11 -9.95 -3.28
C ILE A 60 -0.53 -10.11 -4.74
N CYS A 61 -0.83 -11.35 -5.13
CA CYS A 61 -1.46 -11.66 -6.40
C CYS A 61 -2.91 -12.03 -6.11
N VAL A 62 -3.82 -11.07 -6.31
CA VAL A 62 -5.25 -11.23 -6.06
C VAL A 62 -6.04 -10.50 -7.14
N HIS A 63 -7.18 -11.06 -7.51
CA HIS A 63 -8.13 -10.38 -8.38
C HIS A 63 -9.57 -10.71 -7.98
N ARG A 64 -10.51 -9.92 -8.51
CA ARG A 64 -11.94 -10.14 -8.32
C ARG A 64 -12.51 -10.71 -9.61
N SER A 65 -12.81 -12.01 -9.65
CA SER A 65 -13.33 -12.68 -10.84
C SER A 65 -14.82 -12.41 -11.08
N SER A 66 -15.59 -12.13 -10.02
CA SER A 66 -16.99 -11.69 -10.11
C SER A 66 -17.43 -10.91 -8.85
N PRO A 67 -18.61 -10.26 -8.83
CA PRO A 67 -19.09 -9.57 -7.64
C PRO A 67 -19.14 -10.49 -6.42
N GLY A 68 -18.42 -10.11 -5.36
CA GLY A 68 -18.34 -10.92 -4.12
C GLY A 68 -17.35 -12.08 -4.15
N VAL A 69 -16.64 -12.32 -5.26
CA VAL A 69 -15.66 -13.42 -5.39
C VAL A 69 -14.25 -12.86 -5.55
N ILE A 70 -13.39 -13.17 -4.59
CA ILE A 70 -11.98 -12.78 -4.57
C ILE A 70 -11.12 -14.02 -4.72
N GLU A 71 -10.23 -14.02 -5.70
CA GLU A 71 -9.31 -15.11 -5.98
C GLU A 71 -7.89 -14.69 -5.64
N HIS A 72 -7.35 -15.28 -4.57
CA HIS A 72 -5.97 -15.12 -4.14
C HIS A 72 -5.11 -16.21 -4.76
N GLN A 73 -4.05 -15.80 -5.46
CA GLN A 73 -3.21 -16.68 -6.26
C GLN A 73 -1.85 -16.95 -5.62
N ALA A 74 -1.23 -15.93 -5.03
CA ALA A 74 0.10 -16.02 -4.44
C ALA A 74 0.41 -14.84 -3.52
N TYR A 75 1.46 -15.02 -2.71
CA TYR A 75 1.98 -14.03 -1.76
C TYR A 75 0.89 -13.56 -0.76
N GLY A 76 1.01 -12.37 -0.19
CA GLY A 76 0.05 -11.87 0.80
C GLY A 76 0.67 -10.97 1.88
N GLY A 77 2.00 -10.85 1.89
CA GLY A 77 2.70 -10.03 2.88
C GLY A 77 2.46 -8.54 2.71
N VAL A 78 2.50 -7.81 3.83
CA VAL A 78 2.34 -6.36 3.88
C VAL A 78 3.50 -5.73 4.65
N ASN A 79 4.32 -4.93 3.97
CA ASN A 79 5.34 -4.16 4.67
C ASN A 79 4.78 -2.79 5.07
N ILE A 80 5.01 -2.34 6.30
CA ILE A 80 4.31 -1.18 6.87
C ILE A 80 5.32 -0.15 7.37
N GLY A 81 5.10 1.12 7.04
CA GLY A 81 5.93 2.23 7.48
C GLY A 81 5.09 3.40 7.97
N TYR A 82 5.61 4.15 8.94
CA TYR A 82 4.96 5.34 9.44
C TYR A 82 5.20 6.52 8.50
N HIS A 83 4.15 7.28 8.21
CA HIS A 83 4.27 8.52 7.42
C HIS A 83 4.21 9.75 8.33
N SER A 84 3.05 10.00 8.95
CA SER A 84 2.84 11.21 9.76
C SER A 84 1.66 11.09 10.73
N GLY A 85 1.54 12.03 11.66
CA GLY A 85 0.52 12.04 12.72
C GLY A 85 1.12 12.54 14.03
N PRO A 86 0.40 12.43 15.16
CA PRO A 86 0.80 13.07 16.41
C PRO A 86 2.00 12.42 17.15
N ALA A 87 2.59 11.34 16.63
CA ALA A 87 3.78 10.72 17.21
C ALA A 87 5.02 11.62 17.00
N ALA A 88 5.57 12.12 18.10
CA ALA A 88 6.58 13.17 18.11
C ALA A 88 7.97 12.66 17.69
N ASP A 89 8.35 11.47 18.14
CA ASP A 89 9.69 10.90 17.96
C ASP A 89 9.67 9.55 17.23
N ALA A 90 10.86 9.05 16.89
CA ALA A 90 11.03 7.79 16.15
C ALA A 90 10.56 6.56 16.95
N GLU A 91 10.66 6.59 18.28
CA GLU A 91 10.28 5.47 19.15
C GLU A 91 8.75 5.29 19.14
N GLN A 92 8.01 6.38 19.33
CA GLN A 92 6.54 6.35 19.25
C GLN A 92 6.04 5.90 17.87
N ARG A 93 6.70 6.37 16.81
CA ARG A 93 6.37 5.95 15.43
C ARG A 93 6.62 4.46 15.23
N TRP A 94 7.74 3.95 15.76
CA TRP A 94 8.08 2.53 15.68
C TRP A 94 7.06 1.65 16.40
N VAL A 95 6.63 2.04 17.61
CA VAL A 95 5.57 1.33 18.35
C VAL A 95 4.30 1.21 17.51
N ILE A 96 3.88 2.27 16.83
CA ILE A 96 2.67 2.24 15.99
C ILE A 96 2.85 1.33 14.77
N VAL A 97 4.04 1.31 14.16
CA VAL A 97 4.34 0.39 13.06
C VAL A 97 4.34 -1.06 13.56
N ASP A 98 4.93 -1.33 14.72
CA ASP A 98 4.96 -2.66 15.33
C ASP A 98 3.55 -3.16 15.72
N GLU A 99 2.71 -2.27 16.27
CA GLU A 99 1.28 -2.56 16.46
C GLU A 99 0.58 -2.93 15.14
N SER A 100 0.95 -2.24 14.05
CA SER A 100 0.39 -2.51 12.72
C SER A 100 0.81 -3.88 12.21
N THR A 101 2.10 -4.22 12.29
CA THR A 101 2.60 -5.52 11.81
C THR A 101 2.03 -6.66 12.66
N ALA A 102 1.93 -6.48 13.98
CA ALA A 102 1.29 -7.42 14.89
C ALA A 102 -0.17 -7.70 14.54
N LEU A 103 -0.93 -6.68 14.08
CA LEU A 103 -2.29 -6.86 13.59
C LEU A 103 -2.35 -7.85 12.42
N PHE A 104 -1.46 -7.72 11.43
CA PHE A 104 -1.39 -8.65 10.30
C PHE A 104 -0.89 -10.04 10.71
N HIS A 105 0.12 -10.12 11.58
CA HIS A 105 0.59 -11.41 12.12
C HIS A 105 -0.52 -12.16 12.88
N SER A 106 -1.35 -11.45 13.64
CA SER A 106 -2.50 -12.08 14.34
C SER A 106 -3.54 -12.66 13.38
N ALA A 107 -3.60 -12.16 12.15
CA ALA A 107 -4.44 -12.69 11.07
C ALA A 107 -3.73 -13.77 10.22
N GLY A 108 -2.51 -14.18 10.60
CA GLY A 108 -1.71 -15.18 9.87
C GLY A 108 -1.04 -14.66 8.59
N LEU A 109 -0.87 -13.34 8.47
CA LEU A 109 -0.21 -12.71 7.32
C LEU A 109 1.20 -12.26 7.70
N ASP A 110 2.15 -12.46 6.79
CA ASP A 110 3.51 -11.91 6.94
C ASP A 110 3.46 -10.38 6.92
N SER A 111 4.14 -9.73 7.86
CA SER A 111 4.24 -8.27 7.88
C SER A 111 5.57 -7.77 8.41
N THR A 112 6.20 -6.86 7.65
CA THR A 112 7.52 -6.32 8.01
C THR A 112 7.41 -4.83 8.30
N ALA A 113 7.93 -4.40 9.45
CA ALA A 113 8.08 -2.99 9.77
C ALA A 113 9.20 -2.37 8.92
N MET A 114 8.94 -1.21 8.31
CA MET A 114 9.89 -0.51 7.46
C MET A 114 10.37 0.77 8.13
N PRO A 115 11.68 1.00 8.24
CA PRO A 115 12.23 2.24 8.78
C PRO A 115 12.03 3.43 7.82
N GLU A 116 12.03 3.19 6.51
CA GLU A 116 11.90 4.22 5.47
C GLU A 116 10.80 3.86 4.47
N LEU A 117 9.60 4.42 4.67
CA LEU A 117 8.45 4.17 3.81
C LEU A 117 8.68 4.60 2.36
N GLU A 118 9.29 5.77 2.16
CA GLU A 118 9.52 6.34 0.83
C GLU A 118 10.45 5.45 -0.01
N LEU A 119 11.56 4.99 0.57
CA LEU A 119 12.47 4.06 -0.07
C LEU A 119 11.74 2.77 -0.51
N ALA A 120 10.90 2.22 0.37
CA ALA A 120 10.14 1.01 0.06
C ALA A 120 9.14 1.23 -1.08
N ARG A 121 8.46 2.39 -1.10
CA ARG A 121 7.56 2.79 -2.21
C ARG A 121 8.33 2.81 -3.53
N TRP A 122 9.51 3.43 -3.56
CA TRP A 122 10.37 3.44 -4.74
C TRP A 122 10.81 2.05 -5.19
N GLN A 123 11.26 1.19 -4.27
CA GLN A 123 11.64 -0.19 -4.59
C GLN A 123 10.48 -0.96 -5.24
N LYS A 124 9.25 -0.77 -4.75
CA LYS A 124 8.07 -1.40 -5.37
C LYS A 124 7.77 -0.85 -6.76
N LEU A 125 8.09 0.41 -7.05
CA LEU A 125 7.87 1.01 -8.37
C LEU A 125 8.81 0.46 -9.43
N VAL A 126 10.02 0.01 -9.06
CA VAL A 126 10.91 -0.73 -9.96
C VAL A 126 10.20 -1.94 -10.57
N TRP A 127 9.27 -2.55 -9.84
CA TRP A 127 8.38 -3.58 -10.38
C TRP A 127 7.14 -2.98 -11.08
N ASN A 128 6.38 -2.14 -10.38
CA ASN A 128 5.07 -1.72 -10.86
C ASN A 128 5.11 -0.90 -12.15
N VAL A 129 6.11 -0.03 -12.34
CA VAL A 129 6.18 0.87 -13.51
C VAL A 129 6.35 0.09 -14.82
N PRO A 130 7.40 -0.74 -14.98
CA PRO A 130 7.59 -1.46 -16.24
C PRO A 130 6.51 -2.53 -16.46
N TYR A 131 6.22 -3.35 -15.45
CA TYR A 131 5.34 -4.50 -15.65
C TYR A 131 3.87 -4.10 -15.83
N ASN A 132 3.31 -3.17 -15.03
CA ASN A 132 1.89 -2.85 -15.15
C ASN A 132 1.58 -2.15 -16.47
N GLY A 133 2.45 -1.23 -16.91
CA GLY A 133 2.28 -0.50 -18.16
C GLY A 133 2.39 -1.41 -19.38
N LEU A 134 3.48 -2.18 -19.48
CA LEU A 134 3.74 -3.05 -20.62
C LEU A 134 2.75 -4.21 -20.71
N SER A 135 2.35 -4.80 -19.57
CA SER A 135 1.37 -5.91 -19.58
C SER A 135 0.03 -5.46 -20.17
N VAL A 136 -0.41 -4.23 -19.86
CA VAL A 136 -1.65 -3.67 -20.43
C VAL A 136 -1.46 -3.28 -21.89
N LEU A 137 -0.37 -2.60 -22.23
CA LEU A 137 -0.12 -2.13 -23.59
C LEU A 137 0.01 -3.28 -24.60
N LEU A 138 0.64 -4.39 -24.19
CA LEU A 138 0.96 -5.53 -25.04
C LEU A 138 0.02 -6.72 -24.85
N ASP A 139 -1.01 -6.59 -24.01
CA ASP A 139 -1.94 -7.67 -23.62
C ASP A 139 -1.19 -8.96 -23.26
N SER A 140 -0.23 -8.84 -22.35
CA SER A 140 0.78 -9.87 -22.10
C SER A 140 1.04 -10.08 -20.62
N GLY A 141 1.31 -11.33 -20.24
CA GLY A 141 1.75 -11.68 -18.90
C GLY A 141 3.27 -11.54 -18.71
N VAL A 142 3.71 -11.42 -17.46
CA VAL A 142 5.13 -11.24 -17.10
C VAL A 142 6.05 -12.27 -17.76
N THR A 143 5.66 -13.54 -17.81
CA THR A 143 6.48 -14.61 -18.44
C THR A 143 6.72 -14.36 -19.92
N ALA A 144 5.70 -13.93 -20.67
CA ALA A 144 5.82 -13.64 -22.09
C ALA A 144 6.66 -12.37 -22.32
N LEU A 145 6.47 -11.33 -21.49
CA LEU A 145 7.30 -10.11 -21.50
C LEU A 145 8.78 -10.42 -21.26
N MET A 146 9.12 -11.31 -20.33
CA MET A 146 10.52 -11.66 -20.03
C MET A 146 11.15 -12.60 -21.07
N SER A 147 10.32 -13.34 -21.82
CA SER A 147 10.77 -14.28 -22.86
C SER A 147 11.03 -13.59 -24.20
N ASN A 148 10.49 -12.39 -24.44
CA ASN A 148 10.75 -11.58 -25.62
C ASN A 148 11.88 -10.57 -25.36
N ALA A 149 12.85 -10.49 -26.28
CA ALA A 149 14.05 -9.68 -26.10
C ALA A 149 13.77 -8.17 -26.09
N ASP A 150 12.83 -7.71 -26.90
CA ASP A 150 12.48 -6.28 -27.03
C ASP A 150 11.77 -5.79 -25.78
N SER A 151 10.76 -6.54 -25.29
CA SER A 151 10.06 -6.18 -24.04
C SER A 151 10.98 -6.26 -22.83
N ARG A 152 11.89 -7.24 -22.76
CA ARG A 152 12.89 -7.30 -21.69
C ARG A 152 13.83 -6.09 -21.72
N SER A 153 14.29 -5.68 -22.91
CA SER A 153 15.13 -4.48 -23.04
C SER A 153 14.40 -3.20 -22.60
N MET A 154 13.08 -3.12 -22.76
CA MET A 154 12.28 -1.99 -22.24
C MET A 154 12.11 -2.02 -20.72
N ILE A 155 12.13 -3.20 -20.10
CA ILE A 155 11.99 -3.38 -18.64
C ILE A 155 13.29 -3.05 -17.91
N GLU A 156 14.44 -3.31 -18.53
CA GLU A 156 15.79 -3.09 -17.96
C GLU A 156 16.28 -1.63 -18.09
N ALA A 157 15.60 -0.80 -18.89
CA ALA A 157 15.96 0.59 -19.18
C ALA A 157 15.55 1.56 -18.06
#